data_AF-A0A9D8PIA4-F1
#
_entry.id   AF-A0A9D8PIA4-F1
#
_cell.length_a   1.000
_cell.length_b   1.000
_cell.length_c   1.000
_cell.angle_alpha   90.00
_cell.angle_beta   90.00
_cell.angle_gamma   90.00
#
_symmetry.space_group_name_H-M   'P 1'
#
loop_
_entity.id
_entity.type
_entity.pdbx_description
1 polymer ?
#
loop_
_entity_poly.entity_id
_entity_poly.type
_entity_poly.pdbx_seq_one_letter_code
_entity_poly.pdbx_strand_id
1 'polypeptide(L)'
;MKTRHFASISALAALATVLVDAGGGRAAIFTVDGQDYDVTTFSGSYNDNSSLFATPANGGVMPWWGNQTLATQFATTIAASLGFPNPQFNFDQGPRFGFDVNPSYASMSAWTIQSSVYTSVFQSRSVSTVWAQATVVPGPLPILGAATAFGMSRRLRRRIKSQSYKL
;
A
#
# COMPACT_ATOMS: atom_id res chain seq x y z
N MET A 1 5.84 -45.31 -6.32
CA MET A 1 6.35 -43.97 -6.66
C MET A 1 5.51 -42.95 -5.88
N LYS A 2 6.13 -42.16 -5.00
CA LYS A 2 5.46 -41.24 -4.06
C LYS A 2 5.37 -39.85 -4.69
N THR A 3 4.19 -39.25 -4.70
CA THR A 3 4.02 -37.79 -4.83
C THR A 3 2.92 -37.35 -3.87
N ARG A 4 3.33 -36.66 -2.82
CA ARG A 4 2.43 -35.94 -1.90
C ARG A 4 2.43 -34.48 -2.36
N HIS A 5 1.27 -33.97 -2.77
CA HIS A 5 1.06 -32.53 -2.94
C HIS A 5 0.21 -32.05 -1.78
N PHE A 6 0.86 -31.40 -0.80
CA PHE A 6 0.17 -30.60 0.20
C PHE A 6 0.09 -29.17 -0.36
N ALA A 7 -1.10 -28.78 -0.82
CA ALA A 7 -1.40 -27.37 -1.08
C ALA A 7 -2.08 -26.81 0.18
N SER A 8 -1.30 -26.17 1.04
CA SER A 8 -1.83 -25.37 2.14
C SER A 8 -2.34 -24.05 1.57
N ILE A 9 -3.66 -23.93 1.39
CA ILE A 9 -4.32 -22.67 1.10
C ILE A 9 -4.52 -21.97 2.44
N SER A 10 -3.55 -21.16 2.85
CA SER A 10 -3.69 -20.26 3.99
C SER A 10 -4.58 -19.09 3.57
N ALA A 11 -5.88 -19.17 3.86
CA ALA A 11 -6.78 -18.04 3.74
C ALA A 11 -6.41 -17.01 4.83
N LEU A 12 -5.84 -15.87 4.41
CA LEU A 12 -5.58 -14.75 5.33
C LEU A 12 -6.88 -13.95 5.51
N ALA A 13 -7.35 -13.86 6.76
CA ALA A 13 -8.43 -12.94 7.13
C ALA A 13 -7.87 -11.51 7.19
N ALA A 14 -8.35 -10.62 6.33
CA ALA A 14 -7.98 -9.21 6.38
C ALA A 14 -8.76 -8.49 7.50
N LEU A 15 -8.04 -7.84 8.42
CA LEU A 15 -8.63 -6.93 9.42
C LEU A 15 -8.47 -5.50 8.90
N ALA A 16 -9.52 -4.93 8.30
CA ALA A 16 -9.51 -3.53 7.85
C ALA A 16 -9.90 -2.61 9.01
N THR A 17 -9.03 -1.68 9.41
CA THR A 17 -9.36 -0.62 10.36
C THR A 17 -9.55 0.68 9.59
N VAL A 18 -10.79 1.14 9.43
CA VAL A 18 -11.11 2.38 8.71
C VAL A 18 -11.00 3.55 9.67
N LEU A 19 -9.89 4.29 9.62
CA LEU A 19 -9.79 5.61 10.23
C LEU A 19 -10.25 6.63 9.18
N VAL A 20 -11.46 7.18 9.36
CA VAL A 20 -11.97 8.26 8.49
C VAL A 20 -11.27 9.56 8.88
N ASP A 21 -10.27 9.98 8.11
CA ASP A 21 -9.76 11.35 8.22
C ASP A 21 -10.73 12.31 7.49
N ALA A 22 -11.13 13.39 8.16
CA ALA A 22 -12.18 14.30 7.71
C ALA A 22 -11.73 15.29 6.61
N GLY A 23 -10.56 15.07 6.01
CA GLY A 23 -9.93 15.96 5.04
C GLY A 23 -9.75 15.34 3.66
N GLY A 24 -10.82 15.27 2.86
CA GLY A 24 -10.72 15.32 1.38
C GLY A 24 -10.09 14.13 0.62
N GLY A 25 -9.74 13.02 1.27
CA GLY A 25 -9.32 11.79 0.60
C GLY A 25 -9.63 10.59 1.48
N ARG A 26 -10.30 9.56 0.93
CA ARG A 26 -10.53 8.30 1.66
C ARG A 26 -9.18 7.59 1.81
N ALA A 27 -8.47 7.87 2.89
CA ALA A 27 -7.30 7.14 3.33
C ALA A 27 -7.76 5.98 4.20
N ALA A 28 -7.27 4.77 3.91
CA ALA A 28 -7.53 3.62 4.77
C ALA A 28 -6.29 2.72 4.83
N ILE A 29 -6.09 2.12 6.00
CA ILE A 29 -4.97 1.22 6.26
C ILE A 29 -5.39 -0.20 5.87
N PHE A 30 -4.63 -0.81 4.96
CA PHE A 30 -4.83 -2.17 4.50
C PHE A 30 -3.57 -2.99 4.66
N THR A 31 -3.73 -4.20 5.20
CA THR A 31 -2.65 -5.18 5.24
C THR A 31 -2.63 -5.99 3.94
N VAL A 32 -1.56 -5.87 3.15
CA VAL A 32 -1.32 -6.66 1.94
C VAL A 32 -0.02 -7.42 2.12
N ASP A 33 -0.08 -8.76 2.05
CA ASP A 33 1.06 -9.64 2.27
C ASP A 33 1.79 -9.41 3.62
N GLY A 34 1.01 -9.11 4.67
CA GLY A 34 1.54 -8.85 6.01
C GLY A 34 2.17 -7.46 6.22
N GLN A 35 2.16 -6.59 5.20
CA GLN A 35 2.59 -5.20 5.31
C GLN A 35 1.38 -4.26 5.31
N ASP A 36 1.36 -3.33 6.26
CA ASP A 36 0.34 -2.28 6.31
C ASP A 36 0.69 -1.15 5.34
N TYR A 37 -0.31 -0.75 4.56
CA TYR A 37 -0.25 0.34 3.62
C TYR A 37 -1.36 1.34 3.91
N ASP A 38 -1.02 2.63 3.91
CA ASP A 38 -2.00 3.70 3.80
C ASP A 38 -2.32 3.88 2.31
N VAL A 39 -3.55 3.53 1.93
CA VAL A 39 -4.01 3.54 0.55
C VAL A 39 -5.03 4.64 0.35
N THR A 40 -4.76 5.46 -0.67
CA THR A 40 -5.60 6.58 -1.10
C THR A 40 -5.78 6.53 -2.61
N THR A 41 -6.44 7.55 -3.16
CA THR A 41 -6.68 7.66 -4.59
C THR A 41 -6.33 9.04 -5.11
N PHE A 42 -5.98 9.13 -6.39
CA PHE A 42 -5.86 10.39 -7.12
C PHE A 42 -6.57 10.28 -8.47
N SER A 43 -7.04 11.41 -8.99
CA SER A 43 -7.67 11.48 -10.32
C SER A 43 -6.69 12.06 -11.33
N GLY A 44 -6.52 11.40 -12.47
CA GLY A 44 -5.65 11.90 -13.53
C GLY A 44 -5.47 10.93 -14.68
N SER A 45 -4.80 11.39 -15.73
CA SER A 45 -4.33 10.55 -16.83
C SER A 45 -2.92 10.02 -16.55
N TYR A 46 -2.52 8.93 -17.21
CA TYR A 46 -1.13 8.46 -17.16
C TYR A 46 -0.18 9.50 -17.75
N ASN A 47 -0.54 10.10 -18.89
CA ASN A 47 0.35 11.02 -19.62
C ASN A 47 0.70 12.26 -18.78
N ASP A 48 -0.24 12.77 -17.99
CA ASP A 48 -0.01 13.94 -17.14
C ASP A 48 0.70 13.59 -15.83
N ASN A 49 0.70 12.30 -15.42
CA ASN A 49 1.15 11.87 -14.10
C ASN A 49 2.15 10.71 -14.15
N SER A 50 2.87 10.53 -15.26
CA SER A 50 3.69 9.34 -15.53
C SER A 50 4.71 9.00 -14.43
N SER A 51 5.21 10.00 -13.70
CA SER A 51 6.12 9.80 -12.56
C SER A 51 5.49 9.05 -11.38
N LEU A 52 4.17 9.13 -11.21
CA LEU A 52 3.44 8.42 -10.15
C LEU A 52 3.34 6.91 -10.42
N PHE A 53 3.41 6.50 -11.69
CA PHE A 53 3.30 5.12 -12.16
C PHE A 53 4.64 4.40 -12.13
N ALA A 54 5.20 4.31 -10.93
CA ALA A 54 6.41 3.58 -10.63
C ALA A 54 6.37 3.06 -9.19
N THR A 55 7.31 2.19 -8.84
CA THR A 55 7.51 1.80 -7.44
C THR A 55 8.06 2.98 -6.63
N PRO A 56 7.85 3.03 -5.30
CA PRO A 56 8.44 4.05 -4.44
C PRO A 56 9.97 4.15 -4.55
N ALA A 57 10.65 3.03 -4.81
CA ALA A 57 12.10 3.00 -5.04
C ALA A 57 12.53 3.80 -6.28
N ASN A 58 11.62 4.04 -7.23
CA ASN A 58 11.82 4.79 -8.46
C ASN A 58 11.05 6.13 -8.47
N GLY A 59 10.62 6.61 -7.29
CA GLY A 59 9.93 7.90 -7.14
C GLY A 59 8.42 7.88 -7.44
N GLY A 60 7.83 6.72 -7.71
CA GLY A 60 6.38 6.59 -7.89
C GLY A 60 5.63 6.29 -6.59
N VAL A 61 4.33 6.06 -6.71
CA VAL A 61 3.41 5.88 -5.57
C VAL A 61 2.66 4.55 -5.61
N MET A 62 3.14 3.61 -6.44
CA MET A 62 2.51 2.31 -6.68
C MET A 62 3.47 1.19 -6.29
N PRO A 63 3.44 0.70 -5.03
CA PRO A 63 4.29 -0.41 -4.57
C PRO A 63 4.19 -1.68 -5.42
N TRP A 64 3.05 -1.87 -6.11
CA TRP A 64 2.78 -2.99 -7.00
C TRP A 64 3.18 -2.78 -8.46
N TRP A 65 3.77 -1.63 -8.81
CA TRP A 65 4.16 -1.35 -10.19
C TRP A 65 5.12 -2.42 -10.73
N GLY A 66 4.88 -2.90 -11.96
CA GLY A 66 5.59 -4.03 -12.57
C GLY A 66 5.13 -5.41 -12.09
N ASN A 67 4.13 -5.50 -11.19
CA ASN A 67 3.65 -6.77 -10.63
C ASN A 67 2.11 -6.85 -10.65
N GLN A 68 1.57 -7.49 -11.68
CA GLN A 68 0.13 -7.72 -11.84
C GLN A 68 -0.50 -8.48 -10.68
N THR A 69 0.21 -9.49 -10.14
CA THR A 69 -0.29 -10.30 -9.03
C THR A 69 -0.48 -9.44 -7.78
N LEU A 70 0.51 -8.61 -7.45
CA LEU A 70 0.42 -7.70 -6.31
C LEU A 70 -0.66 -6.63 -6.53
N ALA A 71 -0.78 -6.07 -7.73
CA ALA A 71 -1.85 -5.11 -8.06
C ALA A 71 -3.25 -5.71 -7.87
N THR A 72 -3.41 -6.99 -8.23
CA THR A 72 -4.66 -7.75 -8.06
C THR A 72 -4.94 -8.03 -6.59
N GLN A 73 -3.91 -8.35 -5.79
CA GLN A 73 -4.04 -8.49 -4.34
C GLN A 73 -4.50 -7.19 -3.70
N PHE A 74 -3.88 -6.05 -4.03
CA PHE A 74 -4.34 -4.75 -3.56
C PHE A 74 -5.81 -4.48 -3.92
N ALA A 75 -6.19 -4.68 -5.19
CA ALA A 75 -7.58 -4.52 -5.64
C ALA A 75 -8.55 -5.42 -4.86
N THR A 76 -8.15 -6.65 -4.56
CA THR A 76 -8.95 -7.62 -3.79
C THR A 76 -9.08 -7.22 -2.33
N THR A 77 -7.96 -6.88 -1.67
CA THR A 77 -7.93 -6.53 -0.24
C THR A 77 -8.72 -5.26 0.04
N ILE A 78 -8.62 -4.28 -0.85
CA ILE A 78 -9.32 -2.99 -0.72
C ILE A 78 -10.80 -3.16 -1.07
N ALA A 79 -11.12 -3.99 -2.06
CA ALA A 79 -12.47 -4.24 -2.54
C ALA A 79 -13.27 -2.94 -2.76
N ALA A 80 -14.40 -2.79 -2.06
CA ALA A 80 -15.31 -1.65 -2.19
C ALA A 80 -14.99 -0.47 -1.23
N SER A 81 -13.96 -0.57 -0.39
CA SER A 81 -13.71 0.40 0.71
C SER A 81 -13.46 1.82 0.22
N LEU A 82 -12.74 1.98 -0.89
CA LEU A 82 -12.47 3.27 -1.54
C LEU A 82 -13.61 3.71 -2.49
N GLY A 83 -14.69 2.92 -2.59
CA GLY A 83 -15.84 3.16 -3.45
C GLY A 83 -15.65 2.68 -4.89
N PHE A 84 -16.60 3.03 -5.76
CA PHE A 84 -16.61 2.67 -7.18
C PHE A 84 -16.61 3.91 -8.07
N PRO A 85 -15.52 4.69 -8.11
CA PRO A 85 -15.49 5.97 -8.80
C PRO A 85 -15.38 5.87 -10.33
N ASN A 86 -15.11 4.68 -10.88
CA ASN A 86 -14.79 4.50 -12.29
C ASN A 86 -15.90 3.73 -13.04
N PRO A 87 -16.84 4.42 -13.69
CA PRO A 87 -17.88 3.75 -14.48
C PRO A 87 -17.30 3.14 -15.76
N GLN A 88 -17.58 1.87 -16.04
CA GLN A 88 -17.12 1.21 -17.27
C GLN A 88 -18.00 0.02 -17.68
N PHE A 89 -18.31 -0.08 -18.97
CA PHE A 89 -19.02 -1.23 -19.59
C PHE A 89 -20.21 -1.77 -18.78
N ASN A 90 -21.06 -0.86 -18.27
CA ASN A 90 -22.32 -1.12 -17.54
C ASN A 90 -22.21 -1.43 -16.04
N PHE A 91 -21.03 -1.28 -15.43
CA PHE A 91 -20.88 -1.40 -13.98
C PHE A 91 -19.81 -0.45 -13.46
N ASP A 92 -19.92 -0.10 -12.18
CA ASP A 92 -18.93 0.74 -11.53
C ASP A 92 -17.75 -0.11 -11.05
N GLN A 93 -16.55 0.43 -11.26
CA GLN A 93 -15.30 -0.16 -10.85
C GLN A 93 -14.65 0.71 -9.78
N GLY A 94 -13.93 0.04 -8.89
CA GLY A 94 -13.10 0.67 -7.88
C GLY A 94 -11.94 1.46 -8.50
N PRO A 95 -11.10 2.06 -7.65
CA PRO A 95 -9.86 2.68 -8.10
C PRO A 95 -9.00 1.73 -8.92
N ARG A 96 -8.25 2.28 -9.87
CA ARG A 96 -7.38 1.51 -10.76
C ARG A 96 -6.04 1.21 -10.10
N PHE A 97 -5.67 -0.05 -10.05
CA PHE A 97 -4.34 -0.51 -9.63
C PHE A 97 -3.50 -0.76 -10.87
N GLY A 98 -2.90 0.31 -11.42
CA GLY A 98 -2.05 0.24 -12.61
C GLY A 98 -0.76 -0.51 -12.31
N PHE A 99 -0.34 -1.43 -13.18
CA PHE A 99 0.86 -2.23 -12.96
C PHE A 99 1.82 -2.27 -14.16
N ASP A 100 1.38 -1.85 -15.34
CA ASP A 100 2.21 -1.80 -16.53
C ASP A 100 1.65 -0.76 -17.51
N VAL A 101 2.48 -0.34 -18.47
CA VAL A 101 2.11 0.60 -19.51
C VAL A 101 2.76 0.21 -20.83
N ASN A 102 2.00 0.36 -21.91
CA ASN A 102 2.52 0.26 -23.26
C ASN A 102 2.27 1.57 -24.02
N PRO A 103 2.66 1.69 -25.30
CA PRO A 103 2.49 2.94 -26.04
C PRO A 103 1.05 3.48 -26.07
N SER A 104 0.03 2.62 -26.01
CA SER A 104 -1.38 2.99 -26.21
C SER A 104 -2.22 3.04 -24.93
N TYR A 105 -1.90 2.21 -23.94
CA TYR A 105 -2.72 2.05 -22.74
C TYR A 105 -1.89 1.71 -21.50
N ALA A 106 -2.45 2.01 -20.33
CA ALA A 106 -2.03 1.46 -19.06
C ALA A 106 -2.82 0.17 -18.77
N SER A 107 -2.15 -0.83 -18.21
CA SER A 107 -2.73 -2.09 -17.75
C SER A 107 -3.00 -2.01 -16.24
N MET A 108 -4.18 -2.46 -15.80
CA MET A 108 -4.58 -2.36 -14.39
C MET A 108 -5.46 -3.51 -13.92
N SER A 109 -5.56 -3.61 -12.60
CA SER A 109 -6.60 -4.39 -11.90
C SER A 109 -7.61 -3.45 -11.24
N ALA A 110 -8.88 -3.87 -11.14
CA ALA A 110 -9.91 -3.13 -10.43
C ALA A 110 -10.98 -4.07 -9.84
N TRP A 111 -11.45 -3.76 -8.62
CA TRP A 111 -12.61 -4.40 -8.01
C TRP A 111 -13.91 -3.88 -8.61
N THR A 112 -14.96 -4.68 -8.65
CA THR A 112 -16.24 -4.33 -9.30
C THR A 112 -17.41 -4.43 -8.34
N ILE A 113 -18.50 -3.73 -8.64
CA ILE A 113 -19.75 -3.85 -7.88
C ILE A 113 -20.32 -5.28 -7.88
N GLN A 114 -19.89 -6.15 -8.81
CA GLN A 114 -20.27 -7.56 -8.85
C GLN A 114 -19.44 -8.46 -7.93
N SER A 115 -18.63 -7.84 -7.05
CA SER A 115 -17.73 -8.54 -6.12
C SER A 115 -16.69 -9.43 -6.80
N SER A 116 -16.16 -8.96 -7.92
CA SER A 116 -15.10 -9.61 -8.69
C SER A 116 -13.95 -8.65 -8.98
N VAL A 117 -12.75 -9.18 -9.18
CA VAL A 117 -11.62 -8.40 -9.71
C VAL A 117 -11.51 -8.63 -11.21
N TYR A 118 -11.55 -7.54 -11.99
CA TYR A 118 -11.05 -7.60 -13.35
C TYR A 118 -9.54 -7.47 -13.34
N THR A 119 -8.89 -8.49 -13.87
CA THR A 119 -7.47 -8.44 -14.22
C THR A 119 -7.35 -7.98 -15.66
N SER A 120 -6.36 -7.13 -15.94
CA SER A 120 -6.08 -6.63 -17.30
C SER A 120 -7.16 -5.73 -17.90
N VAL A 121 -7.62 -4.74 -17.15
CA VAL A 121 -8.37 -3.63 -17.76
C VAL A 121 -7.37 -2.70 -18.47
N PHE A 122 -7.73 -2.21 -19.65
CA PHE A 122 -6.93 -1.29 -20.44
C PHE A 122 -7.55 0.09 -20.44
N GLN A 123 -6.77 1.09 -20.03
CA GLN A 123 -7.18 2.50 -20.04
C GLN A 123 -6.26 3.25 -20.99
N SER A 124 -6.85 4.02 -21.91
CA SER A 124 -6.08 4.96 -22.72
C SER A 124 -5.28 5.91 -21.83
N ARG A 125 -4.01 6.12 -22.16
CA ARG A 125 -3.06 6.91 -21.34
C ARG A 125 -3.45 8.37 -21.16
N SER A 126 -4.29 8.89 -22.06
CA SER A 126 -4.76 10.28 -22.03
C SER A 126 -6.09 10.46 -21.31
N VAL A 127 -6.76 9.37 -20.91
CA VAL A 127 -8.06 9.47 -20.23
C VAL A 127 -7.83 9.59 -18.74
N SER A 128 -8.47 10.61 -18.15
CA SER A 128 -8.47 10.80 -16.71
C SER A 128 -9.37 9.77 -16.04
N THR A 129 -8.86 9.10 -15.01
CA THR A 129 -9.58 8.11 -14.19
C THR A 129 -9.06 8.18 -12.75
N VAL A 130 -9.72 7.49 -11.82
CA VAL A 130 -9.29 7.43 -10.42
C VAL A 130 -8.35 6.24 -10.23
N TRP A 131 -7.09 6.53 -9.90
CA TRP A 131 -6.02 5.58 -9.62
C TRP A 131 -5.83 5.39 -8.13
N ALA A 132 -5.42 4.18 -7.73
CA ALA A 132 -4.97 3.92 -6.37
C ALA A 132 -3.49 4.28 -6.21
N GLN A 133 -3.13 4.73 -5.02
CA GLN A 133 -1.74 4.96 -4.60
C GLN A 133 -1.58 4.47 -3.17
N ALA A 134 -0.38 4.04 -2.80
CA ALA A 134 -0.14 3.50 -1.47
C ALA A 134 1.22 3.92 -0.91
N THR A 135 1.25 4.17 0.39
CA THR A 135 2.47 4.38 1.16
C THR A 135 2.58 3.34 2.26
N VAL A 136 3.80 2.89 2.53
CA VAL A 136 4.06 1.92 3.60
C VAL A 136 3.84 2.61 4.94
N VAL A 137 3.00 2.02 5.81
CA VAL A 137 2.85 2.51 7.18
C VAL A 137 4.09 2.08 7.98
N PRO A 138 4.86 3.01 8.58
CA PRO A 138 5.98 2.64 9.41
C PRO A 138 5.49 1.81 10.60
N GLY A 139 6.04 0.60 10.75
CA GLY A 139 5.73 -0.25 11.90
C GLY A 139 6.00 0.47 13.22
N PRO A 140 5.38 0.03 14.33
CA PRO A 140 5.62 0.62 15.63
C PRO A 140 7.14 0.59 15.90
N LEU A 141 7.73 1.77 16.09
CA LEU A 141 9.15 1.92 16.35
C LEU A 141 9.57 0.92 17.43
N PRO A 142 10.66 0.15 17.24
CA PRO A 142 11.17 -0.72 18.28
C PRO A 142 11.48 0.11 19.53
N ILE A 143 10.60 0.06 20.53
CA ILE A 143 10.77 0.71 21.84
C ILE A 143 12.05 0.22 22.54
N LEU A 144 12.66 -0.86 22.03
CA LEU A 144 13.97 -1.38 22.42
C LEU A 144 15.12 -0.37 22.21
N GLY A 145 14.99 0.60 21.31
CA GLY A 145 15.95 1.72 21.18
C GLY A 145 15.87 2.72 22.34
N ALA A 146 14.69 2.92 22.93
CA ALA A 146 14.53 3.81 24.08
C ALA A 146 15.16 3.20 25.36
N ALA A 147 15.06 1.88 25.53
CA ALA A 147 15.62 1.20 26.71
C ALA A 147 17.16 1.34 26.79
N THR A 148 17.88 1.30 25.67
CA THR A 148 19.34 1.46 25.64
C THR A 148 19.78 2.90 25.94
N ALA A 149 19.04 3.92 25.48
CA ALA A 149 19.30 5.32 25.79
C ALA A 149 19.17 5.64 27.29
N PHE A 150 18.12 5.13 27.95
CA PHE A 150 17.98 5.28 29.41
C PHE A 150 19.06 4.53 30.20
N GLY A 151 19.52 3.36 29.72
CA GLY A 151 20.62 2.62 30.31
C GLY A 151 21.96 3.37 30.33
N MET A 152 22.30 4.07 29.24
CA MET A 152 23.53 4.87 29.17
C MET A 152 23.47 6.14 30.04
N SER A 153 22.29 6.76 30.20
CA SER A 153 22.10 7.94 31.07
C SER A 153 22.48 7.68 32.54
N ARG A 154 22.14 6.49 33.07
CA ARG A 154 22.43 6.10 34.46
C ARG A 154 23.93 5.85 34.67
N ARG A 155 24.63 5.37 33.64
CA ARG A 155 26.08 5.12 33.67
C ARG A 155 26.88 6.42 33.64
N LEU A 156 26.39 7.45 32.94
CA LEU A 156 27.03 8.77 32.90
C LEU A 156 26.94 9.52 34.24
N ARG A 157 25.78 9.51 34.91
CA ARG A 157 25.62 10.16 36.23
C ARG A 157 26.52 9.59 37.32
N ARG A 158 26.82 8.29 37.29
CA ARG A 158 27.77 7.68 38.24
C ARG A 158 29.20 8.18 38.04
N ARG A 159 29.60 8.49 36.80
CA ARG A 159 30.96 9.00 36.50
C ARG A 159 31.16 10.43 36.97
N ILE A 160 30.13 11.28 36.90
CA ILE A 160 30.22 12.69 37.32
C ILE A 160 30.39 12.81 38.85
N LYS A 161 29.65 12.03 39.64
CA LYS A 161 29.78 12.06 41.12
C LYS A 161 31.14 11.56 41.63
N SER A 162 31.83 10.69 40.88
CA SER A 162 33.14 10.16 41.28
C SER A 162 34.30 11.14 41.09
N GLN A 163 34.13 12.22 40.32
CA GLN A 163 35.18 13.23 40.08
C GLN A 163 35.16 14.39 41.08
N SER A 164 34.11 14.50 41.90
CA SER A 164 33.93 15.63 42.83
C SER A 164 34.52 15.38 44.25
N TYR A 165 35.24 14.28 44.47
CA TYR A 165 35.85 13.90 45.76
C TYR A 165 37.39 13.94 45.75
N LYS A 166 37.98 14.84 44.94
CA LYS A 166 39.41 15.15 44.98
C LYS A 166 39.62 16.66 45.10
N LEU A 167 39.38 17.21 46.28
CA LEU A 167 40.04 18.40 46.82
C LEU A 167 40.17 18.21 48.33
#